data_AF-A0AAW0KF54-F1
#
_entry.id   AF-A0AAW0KF54-F1
#
_cell.length_a   1.000
_cell.length_b   1.000
_cell.length_c   1.000
_cell.angle_alpha   90.00
_cell.angle_beta   90.00
_cell.angle_gamma   90.00
#
_symmetry.space_group_name_H-M   'P 1'
#
loop_
_entity.id
_entity.type
_entity.pdbx_description
1 polymer ?
#
loop_
_entity_poly.entity_id
_entity_poly.type
_entity_poly.pdbx_seq_one_letter_code
_entity_poly.pdbx_strand_id
1 'polypeptide(L)'
;MVKKKKCNKDKNYNVLPIDSKFFHINLLECKKLQFQHVTIIAPANSLNTDGIHMGHSSQITITNANIGTGDDCISICDGTQDFTANEVTCGPGHGISIGSLGKVTGATLSNTDNGVRIKTLPSSSSRVASDIHFEDVVMKNVGNPIIINQNYCLNNQCSNQRHFKKIRGTSSTKKVVNLICTKSVPCQQVVLSDIDLAYKGGGGSTTSTFTNVQHAILGKQNPPACINKH
;
A
#
# COMPACT_ATOMS: atom_id res chain seq x y z
N MET A 1 14.17 20.33 -2.32
CA MET A 1 14.56 20.74 -0.94
C MET A 1 13.78 19.91 0.09
N VAL A 2 14.45 19.11 0.94
CA VAL A 2 13.84 18.22 1.94
C VAL A 2 13.19 19.04 3.06
N LYS A 3 11.87 18.95 3.26
CA LYS A 3 11.22 19.43 4.50
C LYS A 3 11.08 18.26 5.47
N LYS A 4 12.15 17.95 6.24
CA LYS A 4 12.01 17.14 7.46
C LYS A 4 11.21 17.97 8.45
N LYS A 5 9.96 17.60 8.74
CA LYS A 5 9.14 18.34 9.71
C LYS A 5 8.63 17.39 10.78
N LYS A 6 9.24 17.46 11.95
CA LYS A 6 8.60 16.98 13.17
C LYS A 6 7.39 17.88 13.41
N CYS A 7 6.19 17.32 13.46
CA CYS A 7 4.98 18.12 13.62
C CYS A 7 4.89 18.61 15.06
N ASN A 8 5.23 19.88 15.30
CA ASN A 8 4.68 20.57 16.46
C ASN A 8 3.19 20.77 16.22
N LYS A 9 2.39 20.42 17.22
CA LYS A 9 0.92 20.29 17.24
C LYS A 9 0.19 21.35 16.37
N ASP A 10 -0.86 20.87 15.69
CA ASP A 10 -1.99 21.63 15.14
C ASP A 10 -1.73 22.62 13.98
N LYS A 11 -1.34 22.15 12.79
CA LYS A 11 -1.43 22.98 11.56
C LYS A 11 -1.82 22.17 10.32
N ASN A 12 -2.79 22.68 9.56
CA ASN A 12 -3.08 22.25 8.19
C ASN A 12 -1.93 22.71 7.27
N TYR A 13 -1.46 21.83 6.38
CA TYR A 13 -0.29 22.09 5.53
C TYR A 13 -0.61 21.91 4.05
N ASN A 14 -0.61 23.01 3.30
CA ASN A 14 -0.48 22.99 1.83
C ASN A 14 1.02 23.03 1.51
N VAL A 15 1.61 21.91 1.06
CA VAL A 15 3.03 21.85 0.68
C VAL A 15 3.14 21.25 -0.71
N LEU A 16 3.87 21.94 -1.60
CA LEU A 16 4.42 21.41 -2.85
C LEU A 16 5.93 21.21 -2.63
N PRO A 17 6.41 20.00 -2.29
CA PRO A 17 7.83 19.70 -2.27
C PRO A 17 8.25 19.27 -3.68
N ILE A 18 9.18 20.01 -4.28
CA ILE A 18 9.86 19.63 -5.52
C ILE A 18 11.28 19.20 -5.17
N ASP A 19 11.68 18.04 -5.70
CA ASP A 19 13.04 17.50 -5.75
C ASP A 19 13.72 17.29 -4.38
N SER A 20 13.40 16.17 -3.72
CA SER A 20 13.93 15.81 -2.41
C SER A 20 14.75 14.52 -2.48
N LYS A 21 16.01 14.52 -2.02
CA LYS A 21 16.94 13.37 -2.08
C LYS A 21 16.56 12.15 -1.20
N PHE A 22 15.39 12.12 -0.56
CA PHE A 22 14.96 11.02 0.33
C PHE A 22 13.43 10.88 0.40
N PHE A 23 12.74 11.93 0.88
CA PHE A 23 11.28 11.94 1.02
C PHE A 23 10.76 13.34 0.69
N HIS A 24 9.68 13.45 -0.07
CA HIS A 24 9.07 14.75 -0.37
C HIS A 24 8.33 15.31 0.84
N ILE A 25 7.53 14.47 1.52
CA ILE A 25 6.88 14.77 2.79
C ILE A 25 7.21 13.66 3.77
N ASN A 26 7.78 14.02 4.92
CA ASN A 26 8.06 13.08 6.01
C ASN A 26 7.31 13.49 7.27
N LEU A 27 6.42 12.63 7.75
CA LEU A 27 5.59 12.79 8.93
C LEU A 27 6.09 11.87 10.04
N LEU A 28 6.63 12.45 11.11
CA LEU A 28 7.07 11.70 12.28
C LEU A 28 6.43 12.28 13.54
N GLU A 29 5.78 11.42 14.33
CA GLU A 29 5.08 11.80 15.57
C GLU A 29 4.00 12.88 15.33
N CYS A 30 3.33 12.83 14.18
CA CYS A 30 2.30 13.79 13.79
C CYS A 30 0.90 13.30 14.22
N LYS A 31 0.00 14.24 14.51
CA LYS A 31 -1.39 13.93 14.88
C LYS A 31 -2.35 14.89 14.21
N LYS A 32 -3.52 14.39 13.75
CA LYS A 32 -4.63 15.20 13.21
C LYS A 32 -4.21 16.09 12.04
N LEU A 33 -3.61 15.49 11.02
CA LEU A 33 -3.23 16.22 9.81
C LEU A 33 -4.09 15.82 8.63
N GLN A 34 -4.42 16.82 7.81
CA GLN A 34 -5.13 16.61 6.56
C GLN A 34 -4.32 17.21 5.41
N PHE A 35 -4.16 16.41 4.36
CA PHE A 35 -3.55 16.78 3.10
C PHE A 35 -4.60 16.68 2.01
N GLN A 36 -4.80 17.75 1.26
CA GLN A 36 -5.79 17.83 0.20
C GLN A 36 -5.13 18.42 -1.05
N HIS A 37 -5.45 17.89 -2.24
CA HIS A 37 -4.95 18.44 -3.51
C HIS A 37 -3.42 18.50 -3.62
N VAL A 38 -2.73 17.57 -2.95
CA VAL A 38 -1.26 17.52 -2.96
C VAL A 38 -0.77 17.00 -4.31
N THR A 39 0.17 17.72 -4.91
CA THR A 39 0.88 17.26 -6.12
C THR A 39 2.37 17.12 -5.83
N ILE A 40 2.92 15.93 -6.08
CA ILE A 40 4.35 15.61 -5.97
C ILE A 40 4.78 15.02 -7.31
N ILE A 41 5.86 15.57 -7.89
CA ILE A 41 6.40 15.12 -9.17
C ILE A 41 7.91 14.98 -9.03
N ALA A 42 8.40 13.75 -9.21
CA ALA A 42 9.80 13.42 -9.34
C ALA A 42 10.01 12.35 -10.44
N PRO A 43 11.20 12.30 -11.07
CA PRO A 43 11.51 11.30 -12.08
C PRO A 43 11.42 9.87 -11.56
N ALA A 44 10.99 8.93 -12.42
CA ALA A 44 10.86 7.51 -12.08
C ALA A 44 12.18 6.85 -11.63
N ASN A 45 13.31 7.34 -12.12
CA ASN A 45 14.65 6.84 -11.77
C ASN A 45 15.28 7.59 -10.59
N SER A 46 14.52 8.44 -9.90
CA SER A 46 15.00 9.17 -8.73
C SER A 46 14.98 8.26 -7.51
N LEU A 47 16.13 7.66 -7.22
CA LEU A 47 16.30 6.73 -6.10
C LEU A 47 15.93 7.41 -4.77
N ASN A 48 15.24 6.65 -3.91
CA ASN A 48 14.85 7.08 -2.55
C ASN A 48 14.10 8.39 -2.57
N THR A 49 12.95 8.45 -3.25
CA THR A 49 12.14 9.66 -3.32
C THR A 49 10.69 9.41 -2.91
N ASP A 50 10.45 8.86 -1.72
CA ASP A 50 9.07 8.59 -1.30
C ASP A 50 8.24 9.88 -1.36
N GLY A 51 6.98 9.77 -1.76
CA GLY A 51 6.05 10.89 -1.83
C GLY A 51 5.70 11.36 -0.43
N ILE A 52 4.79 10.62 0.22
CA ILE A 52 4.39 10.88 1.61
C ILE A 52 4.79 9.70 2.48
N HIS A 53 5.83 9.92 3.28
CA HIS A 53 6.33 8.99 4.27
C HIS A 53 5.78 9.32 5.65
N MET A 54 5.32 8.32 6.40
CA MET A 54 4.85 8.54 7.77
C MET A 54 5.22 7.41 8.72
N GLY A 55 5.58 7.78 9.95
CA GLY A 55 5.83 6.86 11.07
C GLY A 55 5.34 7.46 12.37
N HIS A 56 4.94 6.59 13.32
CA HIS A 56 4.50 6.99 14.66
C HIS A 56 3.42 8.10 14.68
N SER A 57 2.58 8.17 13.64
CA SER A 57 1.61 9.25 13.45
C SER A 57 0.17 8.78 13.63
N SER A 58 -0.78 9.68 13.89
CA SER A 58 -2.18 9.28 14.05
C SER A 58 -3.18 10.28 13.49
N GLN A 59 -4.36 9.81 13.06
CA GLN A 59 -5.42 10.67 12.49
C GLN A 59 -4.87 11.47 11.29
N ILE A 60 -4.31 10.75 10.32
CA ILE A 60 -3.74 11.35 9.11
C ILE A 60 -4.65 11.04 7.93
N THR A 61 -5.13 12.09 7.26
CA THR A 61 -5.99 11.96 6.08
C THR A 61 -5.30 12.57 4.87
N ILE A 62 -5.27 11.82 3.77
CA ILE A 62 -4.81 12.28 2.45
C ILE A 62 -5.98 12.17 1.49
N THR A 63 -6.34 13.25 0.82
CA THR A 63 -7.45 13.27 -0.16
C THR A 63 -7.00 13.97 -1.44
N ASN A 64 -7.45 13.48 -2.59
CA ASN A 64 -7.20 14.12 -3.89
C ASN A 64 -5.71 14.41 -4.15
N ALA A 65 -4.85 13.40 -4.00
CA ALA A 65 -3.42 13.57 -4.19
C ALA A 65 -2.95 13.00 -5.54
N ASN A 66 -1.97 13.65 -6.18
CA ASN A 66 -1.30 13.17 -7.38
C ASN A 66 0.20 13.10 -7.13
N ILE A 67 0.75 11.88 -7.07
CA ILE A 67 2.11 11.64 -6.61
C ILE A 67 2.82 10.73 -7.63
N GLY A 68 3.81 11.28 -8.32
CA GLY A 68 4.76 10.54 -9.14
C GLY A 68 6.16 10.65 -8.55
N THR A 69 6.81 9.52 -8.29
CA THR A 69 8.15 9.46 -7.69
C THR A 69 8.98 8.30 -8.24
N GLY A 70 10.21 8.14 -7.76
CA GLY A 70 11.03 6.95 -8.03
C GLY A 70 11.01 5.91 -6.89
N ASP A 71 10.19 6.10 -5.86
CA ASP A 71 10.02 5.16 -4.74
C ASP A 71 8.53 5.08 -4.32
N ASP A 72 8.21 4.75 -3.07
CA ASP A 72 6.83 4.64 -2.60
C ASP A 72 6.06 5.97 -2.78
N CYS A 73 4.87 5.90 -3.36
CA CYS A 73 3.93 7.03 -3.46
C CYS A 73 3.48 7.47 -2.06
N ILE A 74 3.03 6.49 -1.28
CA ILE A 74 2.72 6.63 0.14
C ILE A 74 3.36 5.44 0.85
N SER A 75 4.15 5.72 1.87
CA SER A 75 4.77 4.70 2.71
C SER A 75 4.40 4.92 4.18
N ILE A 76 3.80 3.90 4.78
CA ILE A 76 3.42 3.90 6.19
C ILE A 76 4.38 2.98 6.93
N CYS A 77 4.99 3.53 7.97
CA CYS A 77 5.85 2.86 8.92
C CYS A 77 5.14 2.66 10.27
N ASP A 78 5.79 1.88 11.12
CA ASP A 78 5.27 1.42 12.40
C ASP A 78 4.89 2.56 13.36
N GLY A 79 4.01 2.24 14.29
CA GLY A 79 3.43 3.21 15.23
C GLY A 79 2.40 4.15 14.59
N THR A 80 2.14 4.05 13.29
CA THR A 80 1.07 4.82 12.63
C THR A 80 -0.30 4.17 12.86
N GLN A 81 -1.29 4.96 13.21
CA GLN A 81 -2.67 4.50 13.49
C GLN A 81 -3.68 5.45 12.84
N ASP A 82 -4.87 4.95 12.49
CA ASP A 82 -5.95 5.79 11.97
C ASP A 82 -5.50 6.66 10.77
N PHE A 83 -5.11 5.96 9.70
CA PHE A 83 -4.71 6.55 8.43
C PHE A 83 -5.78 6.31 7.38
N THR A 84 -6.15 7.36 6.66
CA THR A 84 -7.05 7.28 5.50
C THR A 84 -6.45 7.97 4.29
N ALA A 85 -6.44 7.28 3.14
CA ALA A 85 -6.20 7.88 1.84
C ALA A 85 -7.44 7.73 0.95
N ASN A 86 -7.92 8.80 0.36
CA ASN A 86 -9.01 8.80 -0.61
C ASN A 86 -8.60 9.49 -1.91
N GLU A 87 -9.00 8.95 -3.07
CA GLU A 87 -8.78 9.62 -4.37
C GLU A 87 -7.30 9.95 -4.62
N VAL A 88 -6.44 8.94 -4.49
CA VAL A 88 -4.99 9.10 -4.69
C VAL A 88 -4.58 8.53 -6.04
N THR A 89 -3.92 9.36 -6.85
CA THR A 89 -3.24 8.92 -8.06
C THR A 89 -1.75 8.77 -7.78
N CYS A 90 -1.22 7.57 -8.01
CA CYS A 90 0.19 7.25 -7.89
C CYS A 90 0.76 6.83 -9.24
N GLY A 91 1.97 7.28 -9.57
CA GLY A 91 2.69 6.79 -10.73
C GLY A 91 3.49 7.85 -11.46
N PRO A 92 4.73 7.55 -11.88
CA PRO A 92 5.49 6.31 -11.66
C PRO A 92 5.93 6.12 -10.19
N GLY A 93 6.60 5.00 -9.86
CA GLY A 93 7.18 4.72 -8.53
C GLY A 93 6.90 3.30 -8.00
N HIS A 94 7.12 3.05 -6.71
CA HIS A 94 6.94 1.74 -6.07
C HIS A 94 5.49 1.44 -5.63
N GLY A 95 4.56 2.38 -5.75
CA GLY A 95 3.15 2.20 -5.36
C GLY A 95 2.86 2.59 -3.92
N ILE A 96 1.83 1.99 -3.31
CA ILE A 96 1.41 2.29 -1.93
C ILE A 96 1.84 1.15 -1.03
N SER A 97 2.63 1.47 0.00
CA SER A 97 3.17 0.50 0.95
C SER A 97 2.68 0.79 2.37
N ILE A 98 1.98 -0.17 2.99
CA ILE A 98 1.44 -0.04 4.35
C ILE A 98 2.14 -0.99 5.33
N GLY A 99 2.62 -0.42 6.43
CA GLY A 99 2.91 -1.10 7.69
C GLY A 99 2.65 -0.13 8.86
N SER A 100 1.69 -0.32 9.76
CA SER A 100 0.93 -1.53 10.05
C SER A 100 -0.59 -1.40 9.88
N LEU A 101 -1.18 -0.20 9.76
CA LEU A 101 -2.64 0.00 9.71
C LEU A 101 -3.01 1.02 8.62
N GLY A 102 -4.23 0.96 8.08
CA GLY A 102 -4.76 2.05 7.27
C GLY A 102 -5.80 1.64 6.22
N LYS A 103 -6.59 2.63 5.81
CA LYS A 103 -7.60 2.49 4.76
C LYS A 103 -7.24 3.34 3.55
N VAL A 104 -7.26 2.74 2.37
CA VAL A 104 -7.05 3.40 1.08
C VAL A 104 -8.26 3.12 0.19
N THR A 105 -8.92 4.18 -0.26
CA THR A 105 -10.10 4.12 -1.13
C THR A 105 -9.94 4.96 -2.38
N GLY A 106 -10.45 4.49 -3.52
CA GLY A 106 -10.46 5.28 -4.75
C GLY A 106 -9.05 5.60 -5.27
N ALA A 107 -8.14 4.64 -5.25
CA ALA A 107 -6.76 4.88 -5.70
C ALA A 107 -6.57 4.50 -7.18
N THR A 108 -5.75 5.25 -7.91
CA THR A 108 -5.31 4.90 -9.27
C THR A 108 -3.79 4.79 -9.31
N LEU A 109 -3.26 3.61 -9.65
CA LEU A 109 -1.82 3.36 -9.74
C LEU A 109 -1.45 3.09 -11.20
N SER A 110 -0.50 3.85 -11.73
CA SER A 110 -0.11 3.79 -13.15
C SER A 110 1.40 3.67 -13.33
N ASN A 111 1.84 2.65 -14.07
CA ASN A 111 3.26 2.40 -14.35
C ASN A 111 4.12 2.37 -13.07
N THR A 112 3.59 1.76 -12.01
CA THR A 112 4.30 1.55 -10.74
C THR A 112 4.84 0.13 -10.65
N ASP A 113 5.92 -0.07 -9.90
CA ASP A 113 6.52 -1.39 -9.70
C ASP A 113 5.63 -2.30 -8.85
N ASN A 114 4.91 -1.73 -7.88
CA ASN A 114 3.91 -2.42 -7.09
C ASN A 114 2.59 -1.64 -7.09
N GLY A 115 1.50 -2.33 -6.83
CA GLY A 115 0.22 -1.70 -6.60
C GLY A 115 0.07 -1.37 -5.11
N VAL A 116 -0.65 -2.23 -4.41
CA VAL A 116 -0.85 -2.16 -2.97
C VAL A 116 -0.01 -3.23 -2.29
N ARG A 117 0.83 -2.81 -1.34
CA ARG A 117 1.82 -3.67 -0.70
C ARG A 117 1.73 -3.56 0.81
N ILE A 118 1.62 -4.68 1.50
CA ILE A 118 1.77 -4.75 2.96
C ILE A 118 3.17 -5.24 3.28
N LYS A 119 3.95 -4.44 4.03
CA LYS A 119 5.34 -4.74 4.42
C LYS A 119 5.51 -4.58 5.94
N THR A 120 6.05 -5.60 6.61
CA THR A 120 6.36 -5.55 8.06
C THR A 120 7.85 -5.85 8.29
N LEU A 121 8.57 -5.00 9.02
CA LEU A 121 10.00 -5.20 9.32
C LEU A 121 10.21 -6.25 10.43
N PRO A 122 11.28 -7.08 10.37
CA PRO A 122 11.56 -8.12 11.37
C PRO A 122 11.98 -7.63 12.77
N SER A 123 12.43 -6.38 12.91
CA SER A 123 13.19 -5.91 14.09
C SER A 123 12.43 -5.02 15.08
N SER A 124 11.13 -4.74 14.87
CA SER A 124 10.36 -3.91 15.81
C SER A 124 9.59 -4.77 16.80
N SER A 125 9.91 -4.61 18.09
CA SER A 125 9.19 -5.22 19.20
C SER A 125 7.68 -4.92 19.12
N SER A 126 6.91 -6.00 18.90
CA SER A 126 5.46 -6.09 19.12
C SER A 126 4.60 -5.00 18.46
N ARG A 127 4.57 -4.94 17.13
CA ARG A 127 3.62 -4.06 16.40
C ARG A 127 2.87 -4.84 15.34
N VAL A 128 1.55 -4.90 15.51
CA VAL A 128 0.61 -5.69 14.71
C VAL A 128 0.12 -4.85 13.52
N ALA A 129 0.08 -5.49 12.35
CA ALA A 129 -0.62 -4.95 11.19
C ALA A 129 -2.05 -5.51 11.10
N SER A 130 -3.03 -4.67 11.44
CA SER A 130 -4.45 -4.98 11.51
C SER A 130 -5.30 -3.97 10.72
N ASP A 131 -6.54 -4.34 10.41
CA ASP A 131 -7.54 -3.41 9.85
C ASP A 131 -7.01 -2.62 8.63
N ILE A 132 -6.42 -3.35 7.67
CA ILE A 132 -5.91 -2.77 6.43
C ILE A 132 -6.96 -2.97 5.34
N HIS A 133 -7.35 -1.87 4.70
CA HIS A 133 -8.34 -1.88 3.63
C HIS A 133 -7.81 -1.20 2.38
N PHE A 134 -7.82 -1.91 1.25
CA PHE A 134 -7.64 -1.35 -0.07
C PHE A 134 -8.92 -1.56 -0.86
N GLU A 135 -9.66 -0.49 -1.12
CA GLU A 135 -10.96 -0.55 -1.81
C GLU A 135 -11.01 0.36 -3.04
N ASP A 136 -11.64 -0.12 -4.12
CA ASP A 136 -11.80 0.62 -5.38
C ASP A 136 -10.45 1.14 -5.91
N VAL A 137 -9.56 0.20 -6.24
CA VAL A 137 -8.21 0.49 -6.73
C VAL A 137 -8.13 0.17 -8.22
N VAL A 138 -7.75 1.15 -9.02
CA VAL A 138 -7.53 1.01 -10.47
C VAL A 138 -6.05 0.90 -10.75
N MET A 139 -5.64 -0.14 -11.46
CA MET A 139 -4.25 -0.36 -11.83
C MET A 139 -4.06 -0.27 -13.34
N LYS A 140 -3.02 0.45 -13.77
CA LYS A 140 -2.67 0.63 -15.17
C LYS A 140 -1.21 0.25 -15.35
N ASN A 141 -0.96 -0.91 -15.96
CA ASN A 141 0.39 -1.40 -16.25
C ASN A 141 1.28 -1.48 -15.00
N VAL A 142 0.75 -2.03 -13.90
CA VAL A 142 1.46 -2.17 -12.61
C VAL A 142 2.26 -3.47 -12.57
N GLY A 143 3.49 -3.45 -12.06
CA GLY A 143 4.38 -4.62 -11.98
C GLY A 143 3.85 -5.73 -11.08
N ASN A 144 3.68 -5.44 -9.80
CA ASN A 144 3.23 -6.36 -8.77
C ASN A 144 1.97 -5.79 -8.08
N PRO A 145 0.77 -6.01 -8.67
CA PRO A 145 -0.48 -5.40 -8.22
C PRO A 145 -0.80 -5.54 -6.73
N ILE A 146 -0.88 -6.77 -6.18
CA ILE A 146 -1.27 -7.01 -4.79
C ILE A 146 -0.22 -7.86 -4.10
N ILE A 147 0.40 -7.32 -3.06
CA ILE A 147 1.47 -8.00 -2.30
C ILE A 147 1.19 -7.97 -0.80
N ILE A 148 1.35 -9.13 -0.17
CA ILE A 148 1.66 -9.22 1.26
C ILE A 148 3.04 -9.88 1.39
N ASN A 149 3.96 -9.20 2.07
CA ASN A 149 5.23 -9.76 2.49
C ASN A 149 5.39 -9.50 4.00
N GLN A 150 4.94 -10.47 4.80
CA GLN A 150 4.88 -10.35 6.26
C GLN A 150 5.72 -11.43 6.94
N ASN A 151 6.63 -10.98 7.81
CA ASN A 151 7.57 -11.83 8.55
C ASN A 151 7.40 -11.75 10.09
N TYR A 152 6.36 -11.08 10.61
CA TYR A 152 6.22 -10.86 12.06
C TYR A 152 4.75 -10.89 12.55
N CYS A 153 4.53 -11.64 13.64
CA CYS A 153 3.44 -11.56 14.62
C CYS A 153 3.95 -12.31 15.85
N LEU A 154 4.21 -11.61 16.95
CA LEU A 154 4.50 -12.26 18.21
C LEU A 154 3.17 -12.51 18.96
N ASN A 155 3.01 -13.72 19.49
CA ASN A 155 1.94 -14.13 20.41
C ASN A 155 0.51 -14.26 19.86
N ASN A 156 0.29 -14.56 18.58
CA ASN A 156 -1.05 -14.78 17.98
C ASN A 156 -2.05 -13.60 18.14
N GLN A 157 -1.62 -12.43 18.64
CA GLN A 157 -2.46 -11.26 18.87
C GLN A 157 -2.59 -10.36 17.63
N CYS A 158 -2.54 -10.94 16.44
CA CYS A 158 -2.80 -10.19 15.23
C CYS A 158 -4.30 -10.23 14.92
N SER A 159 -5.02 -9.14 15.21
CA SER A 159 -6.29 -8.88 14.54
C SER A 159 -5.96 -8.73 13.05
N ASN A 160 -6.38 -9.67 12.21
CA ASN A 160 -5.73 -9.91 10.90
C ASN A 160 -6.60 -9.48 9.71
N GLN A 161 -7.62 -8.65 9.94
CA GLN A 161 -8.52 -8.23 8.86
C GLN A 161 -7.76 -7.41 7.81
N ARG A 162 -7.60 -8.01 6.63
CA ARG A 162 -6.94 -7.40 5.47
C ARG A 162 -7.89 -7.54 4.28
N HIS A 163 -8.45 -6.43 3.85
CA HIS A 163 -9.45 -6.40 2.79
C HIS A 163 -8.87 -5.80 1.53
N PHE A 164 -8.95 -6.55 0.44
CA PHE A 164 -8.67 -6.08 -0.92
C PHE A 164 -9.97 -6.21 -1.70
N LYS A 165 -10.57 -5.07 -2.05
CA LYS A 165 -11.92 -5.03 -2.61
C LYS A 165 -11.97 -4.18 -3.87
N LYS A 166 -12.64 -4.67 -4.92
CA LYS A 166 -12.85 -3.93 -6.19
C LYS A 166 -11.51 -3.43 -6.77
N ILE A 167 -10.51 -4.31 -6.86
CA ILE A 167 -9.21 -3.97 -7.44
C ILE A 167 -9.21 -4.43 -8.88
N ARG A 168 -9.04 -3.50 -9.83
CA ARG A 168 -9.24 -3.77 -11.26
C ARG A 168 -8.21 -3.10 -12.16
N GLY A 169 -8.04 -3.65 -13.37
CA GLY A 169 -7.26 -3.02 -14.43
C GLY A 169 -6.18 -3.93 -15.01
N THR A 170 -4.97 -3.40 -15.20
CA THR A 170 -3.91 -4.09 -15.94
C THR A 170 -2.58 -4.15 -15.20
N SER A 171 -1.86 -5.26 -15.43
CA SER A 171 -0.54 -5.56 -14.88
C SER A 171 0.51 -5.70 -15.99
N SER A 172 1.74 -5.28 -15.70
CA SER A 172 2.91 -5.51 -16.57
C SER A 172 3.60 -6.85 -16.31
N THR A 173 3.17 -7.61 -15.30
CA THR A 173 3.59 -9.00 -15.08
C THR A 173 2.38 -9.94 -14.94
N LYS A 174 2.60 -11.25 -15.12
CA LYS A 174 1.52 -12.24 -15.01
C LYS A 174 1.07 -12.47 -13.56
N LYS A 175 1.97 -12.36 -12.58
CA LYS A 175 1.65 -12.62 -11.17
C LYS A 175 1.04 -11.36 -10.55
N VAL A 176 -0.28 -11.36 -10.37
CA VAL A 176 -1.00 -10.16 -9.91
C VAL A 176 -1.41 -10.21 -8.44
N VAL A 177 -1.49 -11.40 -7.86
CA VAL A 177 -1.67 -11.56 -6.41
C VAL A 177 -0.52 -12.39 -5.86
N ASN A 178 0.21 -11.86 -4.90
CA ASN A 178 1.33 -12.54 -4.26
C ASN A 178 1.26 -12.34 -2.74
N LEU A 179 0.59 -13.26 -2.05
CA LEU A 179 0.42 -13.21 -0.60
C LEU A 179 1.30 -14.27 0.05
N ILE A 180 2.41 -13.82 0.64
CA ILE A 180 3.40 -14.71 1.25
C ILE A 180 3.56 -14.35 2.72
N CYS A 181 3.23 -15.31 3.59
CA CYS A 181 3.36 -15.22 5.03
C CYS A 181 4.16 -16.43 5.56
N THR A 182 4.75 -16.32 6.75
CA THR A 182 5.58 -17.40 7.30
C THR A 182 4.72 -18.48 7.98
N LYS A 183 5.27 -19.69 8.17
CA LYS A 183 4.56 -20.76 8.90
C LYS A 183 4.31 -20.39 10.37
N SER A 184 5.25 -19.68 10.99
CA SER A 184 5.13 -19.20 12.37
C SER A 184 4.15 -18.04 12.52
N VAL A 185 3.88 -17.32 11.42
CA VAL A 185 2.97 -16.18 11.36
C VAL A 185 2.09 -16.29 10.11
N PRO A 186 1.10 -17.20 10.10
CA PRO A 186 0.20 -17.31 8.97
C PRO A 186 -0.67 -16.05 8.88
N CYS A 187 -0.97 -15.63 7.66
CA CYS A 187 -1.95 -14.58 7.44
C CYS A 187 -3.35 -15.15 7.56
N GLN A 188 -4.14 -14.62 8.49
CA GLN A 188 -5.54 -15.01 8.67
C GLN A 188 -6.47 -13.88 8.21
N GLN A 189 -7.76 -14.15 8.07
CA GLN A 189 -8.79 -13.12 7.80
C GLN A 189 -8.48 -12.19 6.62
N VAL A 190 -7.80 -12.71 5.60
CA VAL A 190 -7.58 -11.98 4.34
C VAL A 190 -8.84 -12.12 3.49
N VAL A 191 -9.42 -11.02 3.03
CA VAL A 191 -10.58 -11.03 2.15
C VAL A 191 -10.18 -10.44 0.81
N LEU A 192 -10.32 -11.25 -0.25
CA LEU A 192 -10.20 -10.82 -1.63
C LEU A 192 -11.62 -10.75 -2.23
N SER A 193 -12.08 -9.56 -2.62
CA SER A 193 -13.41 -9.37 -3.19
C SER A 193 -13.34 -8.58 -4.49
N ASP A 194 -13.93 -9.09 -5.56
CA ASP A 194 -13.99 -8.39 -6.86
C ASP A 194 -12.60 -7.96 -7.37
N ILE A 195 -11.69 -8.92 -7.48
CA ILE A 195 -10.35 -8.71 -8.06
C ILE A 195 -10.43 -9.01 -9.56
N ASP A 196 -10.07 -8.03 -10.41
CA ASP A 196 -10.14 -8.16 -11.87
C ASP A 196 -8.94 -7.52 -12.58
N LEU A 197 -7.84 -8.26 -12.63
CA LEU A 197 -6.57 -7.81 -13.18
C LEU A 197 -6.18 -8.63 -14.40
N ALA A 198 -5.95 -7.94 -15.51
CA ALA A 198 -5.49 -8.53 -16.76
C ALA A 198 -4.00 -8.24 -17.00
N TYR A 199 -3.28 -9.20 -17.57
CA TYR A 199 -1.90 -8.99 -18.00
C TYR A 199 -1.92 -8.22 -19.33
N LYS A 200 -1.14 -7.14 -19.43
CA LYS A 200 -1.08 -6.31 -20.65
C LYS A 200 -0.25 -6.95 -21.77
N GLY A 201 0.68 -7.85 -21.45
CA GLY A 201 1.51 -8.51 -22.46
C GLY A 201 0.76 -9.63 -23.20
N GLY A 202 1.29 -10.03 -24.37
CA GLY A 202 0.73 -11.15 -25.14
C GLY A 202 0.87 -12.50 -24.42
N GLY A 203 -0.06 -13.43 -24.70
CA GLY A 203 0.13 -14.86 -24.47
C GLY A 203 0.10 -15.35 -23.02
N GLY A 204 -0.87 -14.92 -22.21
CA GLY A 204 -1.20 -15.70 -21.00
C GLY A 204 -2.12 -15.01 -20.01
N SER A 205 -2.81 -15.84 -19.23
CA SER A 205 -3.63 -15.40 -18.10
C SER A 205 -2.77 -14.91 -16.94
N THR A 206 -3.37 -14.07 -16.10
CA THR A 206 -2.79 -13.68 -14.82
C THR A 206 -2.75 -14.87 -13.85
N THR A 207 -1.90 -14.80 -12.83
CA THR A 207 -1.73 -15.84 -11.81
C THR A 207 -1.70 -15.26 -10.40
N SER A 208 -2.01 -16.11 -9.43
CA SER A 208 -1.99 -15.79 -8.00
C SER A 208 -1.10 -16.77 -7.24
N THR A 209 -0.48 -16.32 -6.16
CA THR A 209 0.33 -17.15 -5.24
C THR A 209 -0.07 -16.86 -3.80
N PHE A 210 -0.29 -17.93 -3.03
CA PHE A 210 -0.67 -17.88 -1.62
C PHE A 210 0.19 -18.86 -0.82
N THR A 211 0.87 -18.37 0.22
CA THR A 211 1.72 -19.19 1.09
C THR A 211 1.42 -18.88 2.56
N ASN A 212 0.93 -19.88 3.31
CA ASN A 212 0.47 -19.73 4.70
C ASN A 212 -0.57 -18.62 4.88
N VAL A 213 -1.55 -18.58 3.97
CA VAL A 213 -2.64 -17.60 3.98
C VAL A 213 -3.97 -18.34 4.11
N GLN A 214 -4.77 -17.92 5.08
CA GLN A 214 -6.18 -18.23 5.19
C GLN A 214 -6.97 -17.02 4.68
N HIS A 215 -7.65 -17.22 3.55
CA HIS A 215 -8.36 -16.17 2.85
C HIS A 215 -9.80 -16.56 2.52
N ALA A 216 -10.67 -15.54 2.45
CA ALA A 216 -12.00 -15.64 1.88
C ALA A 216 -12.03 -14.94 0.52
N ILE A 217 -12.73 -15.55 -0.43
CA ILE A 217 -12.88 -15.05 -1.80
C ILE A 217 -14.34 -14.70 -2.01
N LEU A 218 -14.60 -13.48 -2.49
CA LEU A 218 -15.94 -12.99 -2.76
C LEU A 218 -16.00 -12.38 -4.18
N GLY A 219 -17.14 -12.53 -4.84
CA GLY A 219 -17.40 -11.91 -6.14
C GLY A 219 -16.42 -12.34 -7.24
N LYS A 220 -16.14 -11.42 -8.18
CA LYS A 220 -15.29 -11.72 -9.34
C LYS A 220 -13.84 -11.96 -8.92
N GLN A 221 -13.18 -12.97 -9.49
CA GLN A 221 -11.76 -13.22 -9.33
C GLN A 221 -11.09 -13.51 -10.67
N ASN A 222 -10.28 -12.56 -11.12
CA ASN A 222 -9.42 -12.69 -12.27
C ASN A 222 -8.03 -12.16 -11.90
N PRO A 223 -7.04 -13.05 -11.74
CA PRO A 223 -7.10 -14.50 -11.99
C PRO A 223 -7.84 -15.24 -10.88
N PRO A 224 -8.30 -16.48 -11.13
CA PRO A 224 -8.87 -17.33 -10.09
C PRO A 224 -7.90 -17.46 -8.91
N ALA A 225 -8.38 -17.20 -7.71
CA ALA A 225 -7.59 -17.43 -6.51
C ALA A 225 -7.56 -18.93 -6.19
N CYS A 226 -6.39 -19.44 -5.79
CA CYS A 226 -6.25 -20.83 -5.38
C CYS A 226 -7.11 -21.09 -4.14
N ILE A 227 -8.02 -22.06 -4.23
CA ILE A 227 -8.75 -22.57 -3.08
C ILE A 227 -7.85 -23.63 -2.46
N ASN A 228 -7.18 -23.30 -1.35
CA ASN A 228 -6.52 -24.34 -0.56
C ASN A 228 -7.63 -25.22 0.01
N LYS A 229 -7.74 -26.47 -0.48
CA LYS A 229 -8.50 -27.50 0.24
C LYS A 229 -7.73 -27.78 1.53
N HIS A 230 -8.36 -27.47 2.65
CA HIS A 230 -7.87 -27.83 3.98
C HIS A 230 -7.74 -29.35 4.11
#